data_AF-A0A3A0B2M3-F1
#
_entry.id   AF-A0A3A0B2M3-F1
#
_cell.length_a   1.000
_cell.length_b   1.000
_cell.length_c   1.000
_cell.angle_alpha   90.00
_cell.angle_beta   90.00
_cell.angle_gamma   90.00
#
_symmetry.space_group_name_H-M   'P 1'
#
loop_
_entity.id
_entity.type
_entity.pdbx_description
1 polymer ?
#
loop_
_entity_poly.entity_id
_entity_poly.type
_entity_poly.pdbx_seq_one_letter_code
_entity_poly.pdbx_strand_id
1 'polypeptide(L)'
;AAGLTGLLAARRQIGNWDGLVDTPYGLWFIVKLLVIVLALGLTAWQPLLHRARGTGAVARAHRAQVAFAGAVVLAAAGLTSTVPAAVELGDTQPVYAETLLVEDTSVTFRAAPGNVGLNEFSLVVATANNAFRVPPTAVTLVFEPGETTLTLSAPSQSDPWTFRATGEQIDATGPWRVSAEIVWPDRSPQFVTFDLEAVENGLYPAGFAPRHAPNTGLLTALGFAWLGVGLLLGIASRRVAASATALSWVVLGLAAVVVLLGAGIVLVSGGSA
;
A
#
# COMPACT_ATOMS: atom_id res chain seq x y z
N ALA A 1 -2.80 23.10 2.36
CA ALA A 1 -3.99 22.32 1.93
C ALA A 1 -3.58 21.08 1.13
N ALA A 2 -2.98 21.23 -0.06
CA ALA A 2 -2.62 20.10 -0.94
C ALA A 2 -1.69 19.03 -0.31
N GLY A 3 -0.71 19.43 0.51
CA GLY A 3 0.18 18.49 1.19
C GLY A 3 -0.52 17.67 2.29
N LEU A 4 -1.52 18.25 2.96
CA LEU A 4 -2.29 17.59 4.03
C LEU A 4 -3.29 16.58 3.44
N THR A 5 -3.93 16.94 2.33
CA THR A 5 -4.79 16.03 1.57
C THR A 5 -3.98 14.91 0.91
N GLY A 6 -2.77 15.21 0.41
CA GLY A 6 -1.84 14.18 -0.10
C GLY A 6 -1.34 13.22 0.98
N LEU A 7 -1.07 13.73 2.19
CA LEU A 7 -0.67 12.90 3.33
C LEU A 7 -1.81 11.99 3.83
N LEU A 8 -3.04 12.51 3.85
CA LEU A 8 -4.24 11.75 4.22
C LEU A 8 -4.58 10.67 3.17
N ALA A 9 -4.41 10.98 1.88
CA ALA A 9 -4.58 10.01 0.80
C ALA A 9 -3.50 8.92 0.85
N ALA A 10 -2.23 9.29 1.07
CA ALA A 10 -1.12 8.35 1.23
C ALA A 10 -1.32 7.41 2.43
N ARG A 11 -1.80 7.94 3.57
CA ARG A 11 -2.10 7.11 4.75
C ARG A 11 -3.21 6.08 4.47
N ARG A 12 -4.22 6.43 3.69
CA ARG A 12 -5.30 5.51 3.31
C ARG A 12 -4.86 4.48 2.27
N GLN A 13 -3.93 4.82 1.38
CA GLN A 13 -3.51 3.95 0.29
C GLN A 13 -2.41 2.95 0.66
N ILE A 14 -1.47 3.32 1.53
CA ILE A 14 -0.27 2.51 1.78
C ILE A 14 -0.51 1.46 2.87
N GLY A 15 -1.45 1.70 3.80
CA GLY A 15 -1.84 0.76 4.85
C GLY A 15 -0.76 0.47 5.92
N ASN A 16 0.52 0.45 5.53
CA ASN A 16 1.70 0.13 6.33
C ASN A 16 2.97 0.85 5.85
N TRP A 17 3.95 1.05 6.76
CA TRP A 17 5.21 1.70 6.42
C TRP A 17 6.18 0.85 5.61
N ASP A 18 6.05 -0.48 5.64
CA ASP A 18 6.78 -1.35 4.70
C ASP A 18 6.37 -1.02 3.27
N GLY A 19 5.10 -0.71 3.04
CA GLY A 19 4.62 -0.21 1.76
C GLY A 19 5.24 1.12 1.34
N LEU A 20 5.79 1.91 2.27
CA LEU A 20 6.46 3.17 1.94
C LEU A 20 7.87 3.00 1.37
N VAL A 21 8.52 1.87 1.64
CA VAL A 21 9.88 1.61 1.15
C VAL A 21 9.92 0.48 0.13
N ASP A 22 9.01 -0.50 0.26
CA ASP A 22 8.94 -1.69 -0.58
C ASP A 22 7.99 -1.54 -1.78
N THR A 23 7.07 -0.56 -1.77
CA THR A 23 6.25 -0.28 -2.96
C THR A 23 6.84 0.87 -3.78
N PRO A 24 6.76 0.79 -5.12
CA PRO A 24 7.13 1.89 -6.00
C PRO A 24 6.44 3.21 -5.62
N TYR A 25 5.20 3.15 -5.14
CA TYR A 25 4.43 4.30 -4.68
C TYR A 25 5.07 4.99 -3.47
N GLY A 26 5.42 4.19 -2.47
CA GLY A 26 6.06 4.66 -1.26
C GLY A 26 7.35 5.43 -1.52
N LEU A 27 8.19 4.87 -2.38
CA LEU A 27 9.45 5.47 -2.80
C LEU A 27 9.24 6.83 -3.47
N TRP A 28 8.24 6.94 -4.36
CA TRP A 28 7.86 8.21 -4.99
C TRP A 28 7.32 9.24 -3.98
N PHE A 29 6.59 8.80 -2.96
CA PHE A 29 6.12 9.68 -1.90
C PHE A 29 7.27 10.23 -1.04
N ILE A 30 8.24 9.38 -0.68
CA ILE A 30 9.47 9.79 0.04
C ILE A 30 10.24 10.83 -0.77
N VAL A 31 10.43 10.61 -2.07
CA VAL A 31 11.08 11.57 -2.96
C VAL A 31 10.36 12.93 -2.96
N LYS A 32 9.02 12.93 -3.03
CA LYS A 32 8.22 14.17 -2.95
C LYS A 32 8.42 14.91 -1.63
N LEU A 33 8.45 14.19 -0.51
CA LEU A 33 8.70 14.76 0.82
C LEU A 33 10.10 15.38 0.91
N LEU A 34 11.13 14.69 0.40
CA LEU A 34 12.50 15.19 0.34
C LEU A 34 12.60 16.50 -0.44
N VAL A 35 11.94 16.59 -1.59
CA VAL A 35 11.90 17.82 -2.40
C VAL A 35 11.26 18.97 -1.63
N ILE A 36 10.14 18.72 -0.93
CA ILE A 36 9.46 19.74 -0.12
C ILE A 36 10.36 20.23 1.03
N VAL A 37 11.01 19.31 1.75
CA VAL A 37 11.93 19.66 2.86
C VAL A 37 13.12 20.48 2.35
N LEU A 38 13.71 20.09 1.21
CA LEU A 38 14.79 20.85 0.57
C LEU A 38 14.32 22.26 0.17
N ALA A 39 13.15 22.38 -0.44
CA ALA A 39 12.57 23.68 -0.82
C ALA A 39 12.34 24.58 0.41
N LEU A 40 11.77 24.03 1.49
CA LEU A 40 11.55 24.77 2.73
C LEU A 40 12.87 25.19 3.39
N GLY A 41 13.87 24.30 3.44
CA GLY A 41 15.20 24.61 3.95
C GLY A 41 15.87 25.76 3.21
N LEU A 42 15.74 25.81 1.89
CA LEU A 42 16.27 26.90 1.06
C LEU A 42 15.57 28.24 1.31
N THR A 43 14.25 28.24 1.47
CA THR A 43 13.51 29.48 1.81
C THR A 43 13.90 30.02 3.18
N ALA A 44 14.21 29.14 4.13
CA ALA A 44 14.72 29.53 5.45
C ALA A 44 16.16 30.08 5.39
N TRP A 45 16.96 29.66 4.41
CA TRP A 45 18.35 30.09 4.24
C TRP A 45 18.51 31.47 3.59
N GLN A 46 17.54 31.91 2.76
CA GLN A 46 17.57 33.21 2.08
C GLN A 46 17.95 34.43 2.96
N PRO A 47 17.33 34.63 4.15
CA PRO A 47 17.62 35.80 4.98
C PRO A 47 19.03 35.78 5.59
N LEU A 48 19.67 34.61 5.75
CA LEU A 48 21.05 34.50 6.26
C LEU A 48 22.07 34.98 5.21
N LEU A 49 21.83 34.68 3.93
CA LEU A 49 22.68 35.11 2.82
C LEU A 49 22.63 36.63 2.59
N HIS A 50 21.49 37.27 2.85
CA HIS A 50 21.34 38.72 2.72
C HIS A 50 22.20 39.52 3.71
N ARG A 51 22.63 38.89 4.81
CA ARG A 51 23.51 39.50 5.83
C ARG A 51 24.99 39.35 5.49
N ALA A 52 25.37 38.31 4.74
CA ALA A 52 26.73 38.08 4.29
C ALA A 52 27.01 38.89 3.00
N ARG A 53 27.07 40.23 3.10
CA ARG A 53 27.35 41.10 1.96
C ARG A 53 28.85 41.10 1.61
N GLY A 54 29.23 40.21 0.70
CA GLY A 54 30.45 40.28 -0.10
C GLY A 54 30.11 40.09 -1.58
N THR A 55 30.42 41.09 -2.42
CA THR A 55 29.88 41.24 -3.79
C THR A 55 30.14 40.04 -4.73
N GLY A 56 31.20 39.25 -4.49
CA GLY A 56 31.50 38.05 -5.27
C GLY A 56 30.87 36.74 -4.79
N ALA A 57 30.49 36.64 -3.51
CA ALA A 57 29.87 35.44 -2.93
C ALA A 57 28.35 35.42 -3.20
N VAL A 58 27.73 36.60 -3.23
CA VAL A 58 26.30 36.77 -3.54
C VAL A 58 25.97 36.30 -4.95
N ALA A 59 26.80 36.62 -5.95
CA ALA A 59 26.57 36.20 -7.33
C ALA A 59 26.67 34.67 -7.51
N ARG A 60 27.60 34.00 -6.81
CA ARG A 60 27.72 32.53 -6.82
C ARG A 60 26.55 31.87 -6.09
N ALA A 61 26.14 32.40 -4.94
CA ALA A 61 24.97 31.93 -4.21
C ALA A 61 23.69 32.04 -5.05
N HIS A 62 23.52 33.15 -5.78
CA HIS A 62 22.36 33.36 -6.64
C HIS A 62 22.31 32.38 -7.82
N ARG A 63 23.46 32.06 -8.43
CA ARG A 63 23.55 31.04 -9.49
C ARG A 63 23.25 29.64 -8.97
N ALA A 64 23.77 29.28 -7.80
CA ALA A 64 23.46 28.00 -7.15
C ALA A 64 21.95 27.88 -6.83
N GLN A 65 21.34 28.97 -6.40
CA GLN A 65 19.91 29.03 -6.07
C GLN A 65 19.03 28.86 -7.31
N VAL A 66 19.38 29.50 -8.42
CA VAL A 66 18.66 29.35 -9.70
C VAL A 66 18.83 27.95 -10.28
N ALA A 67 20.05 27.39 -10.26
CA ALA A 67 20.31 26.03 -10.73
C ALA A 67 19.52 24.99 -9.92
N PHE A 68 19.46 25.16 -8.60
CA PHE A 68 18.71 24.26 -7.73
C PHE A 68 17.19 24.42 -7.86
N ALA A 69 16.69 25.66 -7.98
CA ALA A 69 15.28 25.91 -8.27
C ALA A 69 14.87 25.26 -9.62
N GLY A 70 15.73 25.36 -10.64
CA GLY A 70 15.57 24.65 -11.91
C GLY A 70 15.53 23.13 -11.72
N ALA A 71 16.42 22.56 -10.91
CA ALA A 71 16.44 21.13 -10.60
C ALA A 71 15.15 20.67 -9.87
N VAL A 72 14.64 21.47 -8.93
CA VAL A 72 13.37 21.20 -8.22
C VAL A 72 12.19 21.26 -9.17
N VAL A 73 12.13 22.24 -10.07
CA VAL A 73 11.06 22.36 -11.07
C VAL A 73 11.12 21.19 -12.07
N LEU A 74 12.31 20.80 -12.53
CA LEU A 74 12.49 19.64 -13.41
C LEU A 74 12.11 18.32 -12.72
N ALA A 75 12.49 18.16 -11.45
CA ALA A 75 12.07 17.00 -10.64
C ALA A 75 10.55 16.98 -10.46
N ALA A 76 9.94 18.12 -10.12
CA ALA A 76 8.49 18.26 -9.99
C ALA A 76 7.76 17.98 -11.30
N ALA A 77 8.27 18.46 -12.44
CA ALA A 77 7.72 18.22 -13.77
C ALA A 77 7.77 16.73 -14.15
N GLY A 78 8.91 16.07 -13.91
CA GLY A 78 9.03 14.61 -14.11
C GLY A 78 8.13 13.80 -13.16
N LEU A 79 7.96 14.29 -11.92
CA LEU A 79 7.05 13.71 -10.93
C LEU A 79 5.56 13.91 -11.24
N THR A 80 5.22 14.91 -12.06
CA THR A 80 3.85 15.13 -12.55
C THR A 80 3.56 14.39 -13.85
N SER A 81 4.57 13.94 -14.59
CA SER A 81 4.41 13.12 -15.80
C SER A 81 4.36 11.62 -15.51
N THR A 82 4.58 11.18 -14.27
CA THR A 82 4.37 9.79 -13.88
C THR A 82 2.87 9.55 -13.62
N VAL A 83 2.38 8.46 -14.21
CA VAL A 83 0.96 8.06 -14.31
C VAL A 83 0.23 8.22 -12.97
N PRO A 84 -1.04 8.69 -12.94
CA PRO A 84 -1.81 8.78 -11.71
C PRO A 84 -1.97 7.39 -11.09
N ALA A 85 -1.30 7.13 -9.97
CA ALA A 85 -1.40 5.89 -9.20
C ALA A 85 -2.78 5.62 -8.57
N ALA A 86 -3.79 6.44 -8.92
CA ALA A 86 -5.18 6.20 -8.53
C ALA A 86 -5.81 5.00 -9.28
N VAL A 87 -5.17 4.50 -10.34
CA VAL A 87 -5.68 3.38 -11.13
C VAL A 87 -5.29 2.00 -10.56
N GLU A 88 -4.33 1.90 -9.65
CA GLU A 88 -3.87 0.60 -9.13
C GLU A 88 -4.36 0.24 -7.71
N LEU A 89 -4.91 1.17 -6.93
CA LEU A 89 -5.23 0.97 -5.50
C LEU A 89 -6.60 1.54 -5.08
N GLY A 90 -7.53 1.66 -6.02
CA GLY A 90 -8.91 2.03 -5.67
C GLY A 90 -9.60 0.87 -4.97
N ASP A 91 -9.86 1.00 -3.66
CA ASP A 91 -10.86 0.21 -2.90
C ASP A 91 -10.99 -1.27 -3.30
N THR A 92 -9.88 -1.97 -3.51
CA THR A 92 -9.89 -3.40 -3.74
C THR A 92 -10.19 -4.07 -2.42
N GLN A 93 -11.48 -4.23 -2.13
CA GLN A 93 -12.00 -5.27 -1.24
C GLN A 93 -11.14 -6.55 -1.43
N PRO A 94 -10.72 -7.21 -0.34
CA PRO A 94 -9.68 -8.25 -0.37
C PRO A 94 -10.12 -9.47 -1.20
N VAL A 95 -9.95 -9.42 -2.51
CA VAL A 95 -10.29 -10.54 -3.40
C VAL A 95 -9.38 -11.71 -3.08
N TYR A 96 -9.97 -12.79 -2.58
CA TYR A 96 -9.27 -14.06 -2.48
C TYR A 96 -9.30 -14.76 -3.84
N ALA A 97 -8.15 -15.28 -4.26
CA ALA A 97 -8.02 -16.09 -5.44
C ALA A 97 -6.93 -17.14 -5.24
N GLU A 98 -7.23 -18.38 -5.56
CA GLU A 98 -6.29 -19.50 -5.51
C GLU A 98 -6.46 -20.37 -6.76
N THR A 99 -5.34 -20.74 -7.36
CA THR A 99 -5.30 -21.58 -8.55
C THR A 99 -4.62 -22.90 -8.22
N LEU A 100 -5.34 -23.99 -8.43
CA LEU A 100 -4.82 -25.35 -8.29
C LEU A 100 -4.79 -26.04 -9.65
N LEU A 101 -3.74 -26.82 -9.88
CA LEU A 101 -3.63 -27.68 -11.06
C LEU A 101 -3.99 -29.11 -10.63
N VAL A 102 -5.07 -29.65 -11.18
CA VAL A 102 -5.51 -31.02 -10.94
C VAL A 102 -5.56 -31.75 -12.27
N GLU A 103 -4.70 -32.76 -12.42
CA GLU A 103 -4.41 -33.42 -13.70
C GLU A 103 -3.99 -32.38 -14.75
N ASP A 104 -4.72 -32.26 -15.86
CA ASP A 104 -4.49 -31.29 -16.93
C ASP A 104 -5.43 -30.07 -16.85
N THR A 105 -6.09 -29.86 -15.70
CA THR A 105 -7.08 -28.78 -15.51
C THR A 105 -6.62 -27.82 -14.42
N SER A 106 -6.40 -26.56 -14.81
CA SER A 106 -6.17 -25.43 -13.91
C SER A 106 -7.53 -24.91 -13.44
N VAL A 107 -7.75 -24.91 -12.13
CA VAL A 107 -8.99 -24.43 -11.52
C VAL A 107 -8.67 -23.27 -10.59
N THR A 108 -9.21 -22.11 -10.92
CA THR A 108 -9.06 -20.90 -10.12
C THR A 108 -10.35 -20.62 -9.38
N PHE A 109 -10.31 -20.75 -8.06
CA PHE A 109 -11.39 -20.32 -7.18
C PHE A 109 -11.15 -18.89 -6.74
N ARG A 110 -12.21 -18.09 -6.74
CA ARG A 110 -12.17 -16.68 -6.35
C ARG A 110 -13.41 -16.32 -5.54
N ALA A 111 -13.21 -15.52 -4.50
CA ALA A 111 -14.26 -14.92 -3.68
C ALA A 111 -14.06 -13.40 -3.60
N ALA A 112 -15.12 -12.63 -3.90
CA ALA A 112 -15.13 -11.17 -3.83
C ALA A 112 -16.39 -10.71 -3.07
N PRO A 113 -16.29 -9.90 -2.00
CA PRO A 113 -15.13 -9.15 -1.55
C PRO A 113 -14.05 -9.97 -0.84
N GLY A 114 -14.26 -11.28 -0.65
CA GLY A 114 -13.31 -12.16 0.02
C GLY A 114 -13.25 -11.92 1.52
N ASN A 115 -14.41 -11.75 2.15
CA ASN A 115 -14.57 -11.59 3.60
C ASN A 115 -15.56 -12.62 4.14
N VAL A 116 -15.68 -12.73 5.47
CA VAL A 116 -16.80 -13.44 6.09
C VAL A 116 -18.13 -12.74 5.74
N GLY A 117 -19.13 -13.50 5.33
CA GLY A 117 -20.46 -13.04 4.91
C GLY A 117 -20.72 -13.19 3.41
N LEU A 118 -21.41 -12.21 2.84
CA LEU A 118 -21.83 -12.23 1.42
C LEU A 118 -20.64 -12.08 0.47
N ASN A 119 -20.49 -13.05 -0.42
CA ASN A 119 -19.49 -13.06 -1.48
C ASN A 119 -20.09 -13.43 -2.84
N GLU A 120 -19.54 -12.84 -3.90
CA GLU A 120 -19.56 -13.41 -5.25
C GLU A 120 -18.44 -14.45 -5.33
N PHE A 121 -18.83 -15.70 -5.49
CA PHE A 121 -17.95 -16.82 -5.76
C PHE A 121 -17.85 -17.03 -7.26
N SER A 122 -16.63 -17.21 -7.76
CA SER A 122 -16.40 -17.57 -9.15
C SER A 122 -15.38 -18.69 -9.26
N LEU A 123 -15.62 -19.61 -10.18
CA LEU A 123 -14.69 -20.68 -10.54
C LEU A 123 -14.34 -20.54 -12.02
N VAL A 124 -13.04 -20.38 -12.31
CA VAL A 124 -12.52 -20.38 -13.68
C VAL A 124 -11.83 -21.72 -13.91
N VAL A 125 -12.29 -22.45 -14.92
CA VAL A 125 -11.76 -23.76 -15.26
C VAL A 125 -11.03 -23.66 -16.59
N ALA A 126 -9.73 -23.90 -16.62
CA ALA A 126 -8.91 -23.84 -17.82
C ALA A 126 -8.17 -25.16 -18.03
N THR A 127 -8.32 -25.78 -19.19
CA THR A 127 -7.60 -27.02 -19.52
C THR A 127 -6.26 -26.68 -20.19
N ALA A 128 -5.16 -27.27 -19.72
CA ALA A 128 -3.83 -27.04 -20.28
C ALA A 128 -3.69 -27.54 -21.73
N ASN A 129 -4.57 -28.46 -22.14
CA ASN A 129 -4.54 -29.08 -23.45
C ASN A 129 -5.75 -28.62 -24.28
N ASN A 130 -5.51 -28.07 -25.47
CA ASN A 130 -6.55 -27.66 -26.45
C ASN A 130 -7.44 -28.82 -26.93
N ALA A 131 -7.17 -30.05 -26.47
CA ALA A 131 -7.97 -31.25 -26.71
C ALA A 131 -9.37 -31.15 -26.06
N PHE A 132 -9.50 -30.49 -24.92
CA PHE A 132 -10.79 -30.32 -24.24
C PHE A 132 -11.45 -29.02 -24.71
N ARG A 133 -12.18 -29.10 -25.82
CA ARG A 133 -12.95 -27.96 -26.36
C ARG A 133 -14.31 -27.78 -25.71
N VAL A 134 -14.77 -28.76 -24.92
CA VAL A 134 -16.10 -28.74 -24.33
C VAL A 134 -15.99 -28.24 -22.90
N PRO A 135 -16.65 -27.12 -22.54
CA PRO A 135 -16.63 -26.60 -21.18
C PRO A 135 -17.39 -27.53 -20.22
N PRO A 136 -17.18 -27.40 -18.90
CA PRO A 136 -18.00 -28.08 -17.91
C PRO A 136 -19.48 -27.74 -18.09
N THR A 137 -20.36 -28.68 -17.73
CA THR A 137 -21.82 -28.47 -17.82
C THR A 137 -22.39 -27.90 -16.52
N ALA A 138 -21.80 -28.24 -15.38
CA ALA A 138 -22.22 -27.76 -14.07
C ALA A 138 -21.03 -27.69 -13.12
N VAL A 139 -21.11 -26.77 -12.16
CA VAL A 139 -20.16 -26.64 -11.05
C VAL A 139 -20.94 -26.43 -9.76
N THR A 140 -20.63 -27.25 -8.75
CA THR A 140 -21.17 -27.12 -7.40
C THR A 140 -20.02 -26.90 -6.43
N LEU A 141 -20.12 -25.88 -5.59
CA LEU A 141 -19.21 -25.68 -4.47
C LEU A 141 -19.82 -26.28 -3.20
N VAL A 142 -19.01 -26.95 -2.40
CA VAL A 142 -19.35 -27.49 -1.08
C VAL A 142 -18.43 -26.83 -0.07
N PHE A 143 -19.00 -26.27 1.00
CA PHE A 143 -18.28 -25.51 2.01
C PHE A 143 -18.34 -26.25 3.36
N GLU A 144 -17.18 -26.59 3.92
CA GLU A 144 -17.01 -27.16 5.26
C GLU A 144 -16.41 -26.11 6.21
N PRO A 145 -16.83 -26.03 7.48
CA PRO A 145 -17.57 -27.05 8.24
C PRO A 145 -19.11 -27.01 8.13
N GLY A 146 -19.70 -26.03 7.44
CA GLY A 146 -21.15 -25.86 7.36
C GLY A 146 -21.91 -26.89 6.51
N GLU A 147 -21.21 -27.72 5.74
CA GLU A 147 -21.73 -28.62 4.71
C GLU A 147 -22.76 -27.93 3.78
N THR A 148 -22.56 -26.63 3.52
CA THR A 148 -23.45 -25.87 2.64
C THR A 148 -23.02 -26.05 1.20
N THR A 149 -23.98 -26.08 0.29
CA THR A 149 -23.72 -26.20 -1.14
C THR A 149 -24.17 -24.95 -1.89
N LEU A 150 -23.42 -24.61 -2.93
CA LEU A 150 -23.75 -23.52 -3.85
C LEU A 150 -23.52 -23.98 -5.29
N THR A 151 -24.61 -24.15 -6.02
CA THR A 151 -24.54 -24.40 -7.46
C THR A 151 -24.23 -23.09 -8.19
N LEU A 152 -23.16 -23.08 -8.97
CA LEU A 152 -22.77 -21.91 -9.74
C LEU A 152 -23.62 -21.81 -11.01
N SER A 153 -23.93 -20.57 -11.42
CA SER A 153 -24.67 -20.30 -12.65
C SER A 153 -23.86 -20.75 -13.87
N ALA A 154 -24.58 -21.26 -14.87
CA ALA A 154 -23.99 -21.67 -16.14
C ALA A 154 -23.21 -20.51 -16.78
N PRO A 155 -22.09 -20.80 -17.45
CA PRO A 155 -21.21 -19.80 -18.00
C PRO A 155 -21.87 -19.10 -19.20
N SER A 156 -21.47 -17.86 -19.47
CA SER A 156 -21.98 -17.12 -20.63
C SER A 156 -21.37 -17.63 -21.94
N GLN A 157 -22.03 -17.43 -23.08
CA GLN A 157 -21.45 -17.81 -24.38
C GLN A 157 -20.11 -17.11 -24.68
N SER A 158 -19.91 -15.91 -24.14
CA SER A 158 -18.67 -15.13 -24.27
C SER A 158 -17.57 -15.57 -23.32
N ASP A 159 -17.91 -16.28 -22.24
CA ASP A 159 -16.99 -16.74 -21.20
C ASP A 159 -17.41 -18.14 -20.72
N PRO A 160 -17.25 -19.18 -21.57
CA PRO A 160 -17.74 -20.53 -21.32
C PRO A 160 -17.00 -21.26 -20.18
N TRP A 161 -15.97 -20.65 -19.62
CA TRP A 161 -15.06 -21.26 -18.64
C TRP A 161 -15.21 -20.70 -17.24
N THR A 162 -16.07 -19.69 -17.06
CA THR A 162 -16.25 -18.98 -15.79
C THR A 162 -17.66 -19.18 -15.24
N PHE A 163 -17.73 -19.80 -14.08
CA PHE A 163 -18.96 -20.07 -13.35
C PHE A 163 -19.07 -19.11 -12.17
N ARG A 164 -20.27 -18.60 -11.86
CA ARG A 164 -20.46 -17.58 -10.83
C ARG A 164 -21.74 -17.78 -10.02
N ALA A 165 -21.68 -17.46 -8.73
CA ALA A 165 -22.87 -17.30 -7.90
C ALA A 165 -22.58 -16.37 -6.73
N THR A 166 -23.62 -15.84 -6.11
CA THR A 166 -23.51 -15.02 -4.91
C THR A 166 -24.12 -15.78 -3.73
N GLY A 167 -23.48 -15.74 -2.57
CA GLY A 167 -24.02 -16.34 -1.35
C GLY A 167 -23.21 -16.03 -0.10
N GLU A 168 -23.69 -16.52 1.04
CA GLU A 168 -23.14 -16.26 2.38
C GLU A 168 -22.54 -17.53 3.00
N GLN A 169 -22.00 -18.45 2.19
CA GLN A 169 -21.57 -19.77 2.64
C GLN A 169 -20.38 -19.75 3.60
N ILE A 170 -19.56 -18.70 3.57
CA ILE A 170 -18.46 -18.46 4.52
C ILE A 170 -18.93 -17.45 5.55
N ASP A 171 -19.56 -17.91 6.64
CA ASP A 171 -20.31 -17.09 7.59
C ASP A 171 -19.62 -16.88 8.95
N ALA A 172 -18.50 -17.55 9.17
CA ALA A 172 -17.71 -17.47 10.40
C ALA A 172 -16.21 -17.37 10.12
N THR A 173 -15.46 -16.80 11.07
CA THR A 173 -13.99 -16.83 11.07
C THR A 173 -13.49 -18.22 11.42
N GLY A 174 -12.38 -18.66 10.82
CA GLY A 174 -11.74 -19.93 11.09
C GLY A 174 -11.26 -20.64 9.82
N PRO A 175 -10.81 -21.90 9.94
CA PRO A 175 -10.47 -22.71 8.78
C PRO A 175 -11.74 -23.12 8.02
N TRP A 176 -11.67 -23.00 6.69
CA TRP A 176 -12.70 -23.42 5.76
C TRP A 176 -12.11 -24.32 4.70
N ARG A 177 -12.90 -25.28 4.24
CA ARG A 177 -12.58 -26.09 3.08
C ARG A 177 -13.68 -25.92 2.05
N VAL A 178 -13.29 -25.54 0.84
CA VAL A 178 -14.19 -25.38 -0.30
C VAL A 178 -13.86 -26.45 -1.32
N SER A 179 -14.76 -27.41 -1.52
CA SER A 179 -14.63 -28.43 -2.55
C SER A 179 -15.50 -28.09 -3.75
N ALA A 180 -14.89 -27.98 -4.93
CA ALA A 180 -15.57 -27.80 -6.20
C ALA A 180 -15.78 -29.15 -6.88
N GLU A 181 -17.03 -29.52 -7.12
CA GLU A 181 -17.42 -30.60 -8.01
C GLU A 181 -17.67 -30.04 -9.41
N ILE A 182 -16.84 -30.45 -10.37
CA ILE A 182 -16.89 -29.99 -11.77
C ILE A 182 -17.41 -31.15 -12.62
N VAL A 183 -18.61 -30.97 -13.18
CA VAL A 183 -19.26 -31.98 -14.02
C VAL A 183 -18.94 -31.70 -15.48
N TRP A 184 -18.46 -32.73 -16.18
CA TRP A 184 -18.10 -32.67 -17.60
C TRP A 184 -19.08 -33.51 -18.43
N PRO A 185 -19.27 -33.18 -19.72
CA PRO A 185 -20.17 -33.95 -20.59
C PRO A 185 -19.57 -35.27 -21.07
N ASP A 186 -18.25 -35.37 -21.16
CA ASP A 186 -17.51 -36.46 -21.81
C ASP A 186 -16.54 -37.20 -20.88
N ARG A 187 -16.49 -36.83 -19.59
CA ARG A 187 -15.64 -37.49 -18.58
C ARG A 187 -16.29 -37.51 -17.21
N SER A 188 -15.71 -38.30 -16.30
CA SER A 188 -16.14 -38.37 -14.90
C SER A 188 -16.04 -37.01 -14.21
N PRO A 189 -16.92 -36.73 -13.22
CA PRO A 189 -16.81 -35.54 -12.38
C PRO A 189 -15.42 -35.42 -11.74
N GLN A 190 -14.92 -34.19 -11.66
CA GLN A 190 -13.64 -33.87 -11.05
C GLN A 190 -13.87 -33.09 -9.76
N PHE A 191 -13.13 -33.42 -8.71
CA PHE A 191 -13.21 -32.75 -7.40
C PHE A 191 -11.92 -31.99 -7.14
N VAL A 192 -12.03 -30.71 -6.80
CA VAL A 192 -10.90 -29.84 -6.44
C VAL A 192 -11.17 -29.22 -5.08
N THR A 193 -10.20 -29.24 -4.18
CA THR A 193 -10.38 -28.76 -2.80
C THR A 193 -9.44 -27.61 -2.52
N PHE A 194 -9.99 -26.50 -2.02
CA PHE A 194 -9.29 -25.30 -1.59
C PHE A 194 -9.38 -25.21 -0.07
N ASP A 195 -8.24 -25.17 0.61
CA ASP A 195 -8.17 -24.94 2.04
C ASP A 195 -7.86 -23.46 2.26
N LEU A 196 -8.75 -22.76 2.97
CA LEU A 196 -8.63 -21.33 3.24
C LEU A 196 -8.87 -21.00 4.70
N GLU A 197 -8.36 -19.87 5.16
CA GLU A 197 -8.54 -19.33 6.49
C GLU A 197 -9.30 -18.01 6.39
N ALA A 198 -10.49 -17.98 6.99
CA ALA A 198 -11.32 -16.80 7.08
C ALA A 198 -10.99 -16.04 8.37
N VAL A 199 -10.61 -14.78 8.24
CA VAL A 199 -10.44 -13.85 9.35
C VAL A 199 -11.40 -12.67 9.19
N GLU A 200 -11.52 -11.85 10.24
CA GLU A 200 -12.51 -10.77 10.31
C GLU A 200 -12.50 -9.84 9.08
N ASN A 201 -11.34 -9.64 8.44
CA ASN A 201 -11.16 -8.72 7.33
C ASN A 201 -10.57 -9.37 6.06
N GLY A 202 -10.72 -10.69 5.87
CA GLY A 202 -10.26 -11.32 4.64
C GLY A 202 -10.28 -12.84 4.63
N LEU A 203 -10.16 -13.42 3.44
CA LEU A 203 -9.90 -14.83 3.20
C LEU A 203 -8.46 -15.02 2.70
N TYR A 204 -7.76 -16.02 3.23
CA TYR A 204 -6.36 -16.32 2.91
C TYR A 204 -6.19 -17.82 2.62
N PRO A 205 -5.22 -18.24 1.81
CA PRO A 205 -4.94 -19.67 1.67
C PRO A 205 -4.46 -20.25 3.00
N ALA A 206 -4.82 -21.49 3.31
CA ALA A 206 -4.46 -22.13 4.57
C ALA A 206 -2.93 -22.15 4.78
N GLY A 207 -2.49 -21.89 6.01
CA GLY A 207 -1.07 -21.85 6.38
C GLY A 207 -0.37 -20.53 6.09
N PHE A 208 -1.04 -19.55 5.48
CA PHE A 208 -0.55 -18.19 5.40
C PHE A 208 -1.09 -17.37 6.57
N ALA A 209 -0.27 -17.21 7.62
CA ALA A 209 -0.64 -16.31 8.71
C ALA A 209 -0.86 -14.90 8.15
N PRO A 210 -2.02 -14.25 8.40
CA PRO A 210 -2.20 -12.87 8.02
C PRO A 210 -1.10 -12.07 8.72
N ARG A 211 -0.20 -11.46 7.94
CA ARG A 211 0.78 -10.55 8.53
C ARG A 211 -0.02 -9.39 9.09
N HIS A 212 -0.25 -9.42 10.40
CA HIS A 212 -0.80 -8.29 11.11
C HIS A 212 0.08 -7.11 10.78
N ALA A 213 -0.51 -6.14 10.11
CA ALA A 213 0.10 -4.85 9.91
C ALA A 213 0.59 -4.37 11.27
N PRO A 214 1.91 -4.18 11.49
CA PRO A 214 2.40 -3.73 12.78
C PRO A 214 1.65 -2.46 13.15
N ASN A 215 1.27 -2.34 14.43
CA ASN A 215 0.41 -1.25 14.91
C ASN A 215 1.16 0.09 14.81
N THR A 216 1.10 0.71 13.63
CA THR A 216 1.93 1.86 13.23
C THR A 216 1.33 3.21 13.66
N GLY A 217 0.29 3.18 14.52
CA GLY A 217 -0.29 4.37 15.16
C GLY A 217 0.76 5.18 15.93
N LEU A 218 1.74 4.51 16.55
CA LEU A 218 2.82 5.15 17.28
C LEU A 218 3.82 5.86 16.33
N LEU A 219 4.16 5.23 15.20
CA LEU A 219 5.07 5.81 14.20
C LEU A 219 4.43 7.01 13.46
N THR A 220 3.12 6.96 13.19
CA THR A 220 2.39 8.11 12.64
C THR A 220 2.30 9.27 13.64
N ALA A 221 2.04 9.00 14.92
CA ALA A 221 2.06 10.03 15.96
C ALA A 221 3.46 10.68 16.09
N LEU A 222 4.52 9.89 16.01
CA LEU A 222 5.90 10.39 16.00
C LEU A 222 6.17 11.27 14.76
N GLY A 223 5.76 10.85 13.56
CA GLY A 223 5.92 11.66 12.34
C GLY A 223 5.23 13.03 12.42
N PHE A 224 4.01 13.10 12.97
CA PHE A 224 3.32 14.37 13.20
C PHE A 224 3.99 15.24 14.27
N ALA A 225 4.48 14.63 15.35
CA ALA A 225 5.24 15.34 16.37
C ALA A 225 6.49 15.99 15.77
N TRP A 226 7.19 15.28 14.87
CA TRP A 226 8.37 15.78 14.17
C TRP A 226 8.08 16.93 13.21
N LEU A 227 6.97 16.86 12.46
CA LEU A 227 6.52 17.99 11.63
C LEU A 227 6.19 19.22 12.48
N GLY A 228 5.59 19.03 13.66
CA GLY A 228 5.35 20.08 14.62
C GLY A 228 6.64 20.74 15.12
N VAL A 229 7.66 19.93 15.47
CA VAL A 229 8.97 20.42 15.89
C VAL A 229 9.66 21.20 14.78
N GLY A 230 9.68 20.68 13.55
CA GLY A 230 10.27 21.38 12.39
C GLY A 230 9.58 22.72 12.10
N LEU A 231 8.26 22.77 12.20
CA LEU A 231 7.48 24.01 12.04
C LEU A 231 7.82 25.03 13.13
N LEU A 232 7.88 24.60 14.40
CA LEU A 232 8.21 25.46 15.53
C LEU A 232 9.64 26.01 15.43
N LEU A 233 10.61 25.19 15.01
CA LEU A 233 11.99 25.63 14.74
C LEU A 233 12.05 26.62 13.56
N GLY A 234 11.24 26.41 12.52
CA GLY A 234 11.09 27.35 11.40
C GLY A 234 10.51 28.70 11.82
N ILE A 235 9.50 28.71 12.68
CA ILE A 235 8.89 29.95 13.22
C ILE A 235 9.87 30.65 14.17
N ALA A 236 10.53 29.90 15.04
CA ALA A 236 11.52 30.41 15.98
C ALA A 236 12.70 31.06 15.25
N SER A 237 13.28 30.38 14.26
CA SER A 237 14.39 30.92 13.46
C SER A 237 14.05 32.22 12.74
N ARG A 238 12.81 32.38 12.26
CA ARG A 238 12.35 33.65 11.65
C ARG A 238 12.26 34.80 12.65
N ARG A 239 11.81 34.56 13.88
CA ARG A 239 11.77 35.59 14.95
C ARG A 239 13.17 35.90 15.48
N VAL A 240 13.98 34.86 15.61
CA VAL A 240 15.31 34.90 16.22
C VAL A 240 16.34 35.54 15.29
N ALA A 241 16.12 35.55 13.97
CA ALA A 241 16.89 36.34 13.04
C ALA A 241 16.99 37.83 13.45
N ALA A 242 16.11 38.38 14.30
CA ALA A 242 16.25 39.76 14.77
C ALA A 242 17.40 40.03 15.78
N SER A 243 18.09 39.00 16.33
CA SER A 243 19.09 39.20 17.40
C SER A 243 20.33 38.30 17.26
N ALA A 244 21.53 38.82 17.54
CA ALA A 244 22.80 38.09 17.33
C ALA A 244 23.05 36.90 18.29
N THR A 245 22.31 36.82 19.39
CA THR A 245 22.33 35.68 20.35
C THR A 245 21.58 34.44 19.83
N ALA A 246 21.04 34.51 18.62
CA ALA A 246 20.26 33.52 17.91
C ALA A 246 20.94 32.19 17.57
N LEU A 247 22.23 32.24 17.25
CA LEU A 247 22.93 31.13 16.63
C LEU A 247 23.03 29.93 17.59
N SER A 248 23.14 30.20 18.90
CA SER A 248 23.21 29.16 19.93
C SER A 248 21.92 28.36 20.04
N TRP A 249 20.75 29.00 19.89
CA TRP A 249 19.45 28.33 19.97
C TRP A 249 19.16 27.43 18.77
N VAL A 250 19.62 27.82 17.58
CA VAL A 250 19.51 26.97 16.37
C VAL A 250 20.40 25.74 16.51
N VAL A 251 21.64 25.89 17.01
CA VAL A 251 22.56 24.77 17.23
C VAL A 251 22.05 23.83 18.33
N LEU A 252 21.50 24.36 19.42
CA LEU A 252 20.86 23.57 20.49
C LEU A 252 19.62 22.81 19.98
N GLY A 253 18.80 23.45 19.14
CA GLY A 253 17.65 22.81 18.51
C GLY A 253 18.06 21.66 17.60
N LEU A 254 19.10 21.85 16.78
CA LEU A 254 19.62 20.82 15.88
C LEU A 254 20.27 19.66 16.64
N ALA A 255 21.01 19.94 17.72
CA ALA A 255 21.58 18.91 18.59
C ALA A 255 20.50 18.09 19.30
N ALA A 256 19.42 18.72 19.79
CA ALA A 256 18.29 18.02 20.38
C ALA A 256 17.57 17.10 19.37
N VAL A 257 17.43 17.55 18.12
CA VAL A 257 16.87 16.73 17.03
C VAL A 257 17.73 15.50 16.76
N VAL A 258 19.07 15.64 16.73
CA VAL A 258 20.00 14.51 16.51
C VAL A 258 19.93 13.50 17.67
N VAL A 259 19.88 13.98 18.91
CA VAL A 259 19.77 13.10 20.11
C VAL A 259 18.44 12.35 20.11
N LEU A 260 17.33 13.02 19.78
CA LEU A 260 16.01 12.39 19.70
C LEU A 260 15.89 11.40 18.53
N LEU A 261 16.55 11.68 17.39
CA LEU A 261 16.67 10.72 16.28
C LEU A 261 17.45 9.47 16.69
N GLY A 262 18.57 9.62 17.40
CA GLY A 262 19.34 8.50 17.94
C GLY A 262 18.54 7.66 18.93
N ALA A 263 17.82 8.31 19.86
CA ALA A 263 17.02 7.61 20.86
C ALA A 263 15.81 6.86 20.26
N GLY A 264 15.15 7.45 19.25
CA GLY A 264 14.02 6.80 18.57
C GLY A 264 14.45 5.55 17.80
N ILE A 265 15.62 5.57 17.14
CA ILE A 265 16.16 4.42 16.42
C ILE A 265 16.50 3.29 17.39
N VAL A 266 17.08 3.59 18.55
CA VAL A 266 17.43 2.59 19.58
C VAL A 266 16.19 1.97 20.24
N LEU A 267 15.13 2.74 20.46
CA LEU A 267 13.88 2.23 21.01
C LEU A 267 13.12 1.33 20.03
N VAL A 268 13.21 1.60 18.73
CA VAL A 268 12.58 0.78 17.69
C VAL A 268 13.38 -0.50 17.42
N SER A 269 14.72 -0.47 17.54
CA SER A 269 15.56 -1.66 17.34
C SER A 269 15.71 -2.56 18.58
N GLY A 270 15.49 -2.01 19.79
CA GLY A 270 15.58 -2.77 21.04
C GLY A 270 14.31 -3.55 21.43
N GLY A 271 13.19 -3.33 20.74
CA GLY A 271 11.89 -3.97 21.03
C GLY A 271 11.61 -5.26 20.26
N SER A 272 12.54 -5.74 19.44
CA SER A 272 12.42 -6.94 18.61
C SER A 272 13.31 -8.09 19.09
N ALA A 273 13.26 -8.38 20.39
CA ALA A 273 13.84 -9.57 21.01
C ALA A 273 12.74 -10.36 21.74
#